data_AF-A0A356KHE8-F1
#
_entry.id   AF-A0A356KHE8-F1
#
_cell.length_a   1.000
_cell.length_b   1.000
_cell.length_c   1.000
_cell.angle_alpha   90.00
_cell.angle_beta   90.00
_cell.angle_gamma   90.00
#
_symmetry.space_group_name_H-M   'P 1'
#
loop_
_entity.id
_entity.type
_entity.pdbx_description
1 polymer ?
#
loop_
_entity_poly.entity_id
_entity_poly.type
_entity_poly.pdbx_seq_one_letter_code
_entity_poly.pdbx_strand_id
1 'polypeptide(L)'
;MRGGAGRGESVRWEARWLDRRKLGPRKLGLADEREPKGAKRGPTRREAPLAARLGSEEEARALVARLAGQPGRVVEVTRREERVPPPLLHHLTSLQQEANRRYGLTADQTLQAAQALYEKRKLITYPRTDSRHLTRDVAAGLRAVVAAVACGPYAQAAQGLLAGGLPPLGRRYVDDAKVGDHHAIVPTASAPNLDALPQREARVYDLIVRRFLAAFHPPAIYARSRIDAEVAGELLRANGRVRLDPGWEA
;
A
#
# COMPACT_ATOMS: atom_id res chain seq x y z
N MET A 1 -16.91 48.41 -45.91
CA MET A 1 -15.75 48.56 -45.01
C MET A 1 -16.05 47.86 -43.70
N ARG A 2 -15.13 46.97 -43.24
CA ARG A 2 -14.96 46.39 -41.89
C ARG A 2 -16.23 45.80 -41.24
N GLY A 3 -16.38 44.50 -40.93
CA GLY A 3 -15.43 43.42 -40.65
C GLY A 3 -15.83 42.76 -39.31
N GLY A 4 -15.82 41.42 -39.24
CA GLY A 4 -15.55 40.69 -37.98
C GLY A 4 -16.66 39.86 -37.34
N ALA A 5 -16.69 38.57 -37.72
CA ALA A 5 -16.75 37.36 -36.89
C ALA A 5 -17.21 37.42 -35.41
N GLY A 6 -18.26 36.64 -35.12
CA GLY A 6 -18.28 35.51 -34.18
C GLY A 6 -17.59 35.62 -32.81
N ARG A 7 -18.41 35.60 -31.75
CA ARG A 7 -18.08 35.07 -30.42
C ARG A 7 -19.30 34.25 -29.99
N GLY A 8 -19.28 32.93 -29.91
CA GLY A 8 -18.22 32.04 -29.43
C GLY A 8 -18.62 31.60 -28.03
N GLU A 9 -19.56 30.65 -27.95
CA GLU A 9 -20.05 30.06 -26.71
C GLU A 9 -18.90 29.45 -25.90
N SER A 10 -18.81 29.80 -24.62
CA SER A 10 -17.89 29.17 -23.68
C SER A 10 -18.39 27.77 -23.31
N VAL A 11 -17.69 26.72 -23.71
CA VAL A 11 -17.96 25.37 -23.19
C VAL A 11 -17.11 25.15 -21.93
N ARG A 12 -17.80 25.11 -20.80
CA ARG A 12 -17.30 24.80 -19.47
C ARG A 12 -17.42 23.28 -19.28
N TRP A 13 -16.31 22.57 -19.02
CA TRP A 13 -16.39 21.15 -18.69
C TRP A 13 -16.70 20.96 -17.20
N GLU A 14 -17.91 20.48 -16.88
CA GLU A 14 -18.24 19.91 -15.58
C GLU A 14 -18.02 18.40 -15.60
N ALA A 15 -17.14 17.89 -14.74
CA ALA A 15 -17.10 16.46 -14.44
C ALA A 15 -18.27 16.11 -13.53
N ARG A 16 -19.33 15.50 -14.08
CA ARG A 16 -20.45 14.98 -13.29
C ARG A 16 -20.21 13.52 -12.90
N TRP A 17 -20.34 13.24 -11.62
CA TRP A 17 -20.47 11.87 -11.09
C TRP A 17 -21.80 11.28 -11.56
N LEU A 18 -21.76 10.13 -12.22
CA LEU A 18 -22.95 9.39 -12.64
C LEU A 18 -23.55 8.62 -11.44
N ASP A 19 -24.83 8.88 -11.14
CA ASP A 19 -25.63 8.11 -10.18
C ASP A 19 -25.79 6.66 -10.68
N ARG A 20 -25.33 5.71 -9.85
CA ARG A 20 -25.34 4.26 -10.10
C ARG A 20 -26.74 3.67 -10.36
N ARG A 21 -27.84 4.39 -10.10
CA ARG A 21 -29.21 3.88 -10.24
C ARG A 21 -29.85 4.07 -11.62
N LYS A 22 -29.19 4.76 -12.57
CA LYS A 22 -29.75 5.02 -13.93
C LYS A 22 -29.11 4.21 -15.06
N LEU A 23 -28.14 3.34 -14.78
CA LEU A 23 -27.55 2.44 -15.77
C LEU A 23 -28.32 1.12 -15.79
N GLY A 24 -29.27 0.99 -16.72
CA GLY A 24 -29.86 -0.29 -17.08
C GLY A 24 -28.80 -1.26 -17.61
N PRO A 25 -29.05 -2.58 -17.61
CA PRO A 25 -28.05 -3.59 -17.92
C PRO A 25 -27.72 -3.58 -19.42
N ARG A 26 -26.81 -2.70 -19.85
CA ARG A 26 -26.17 -2.79 -21.16
C ARG A 26 -24.81 -3.45 -20.99
N LYS A 27 -24.72 -4.67 -21.51
CA LYS A 27 -23.49 -5.46 -21.62
C LYS A 27 -22.43 -4.66 -22.40
N LEU A 28 -21.58 -3.91 -21.70
CA LEU A 28 -20.20 -3.73 -22.15
C LEU A 28 -19.51 -5.06 -21.85
N GLY A 29 -19.00 -5.74 -22.87
CA GLY A 29 -18.32 -7.03 -22.73
C GLY A 29 -17.19 -6.94 -21.70
N LEU A 30 -17.49 -7.42 -20.49
CA LEU A 30 -16.50 -7.79 -19.49
C LEU A 30 -15.89 -9.11 -19.96
N ALA A 31 -14.70 -9.05 -20.54
CA ALA A 31 -13.82 -10.20 -20.46
C ALA A 31 -13.33 -10.26 -19.01
N ASP A 32 -13.94 -11.13 -18.21
CA ASP A 32 -13.38 -11.61 -16.95
C ASP A 32 -12.17 -12.49 -17.31
N GLU A 33 -11.03 -11.86 -17.58
CA GLU A 33 -9.77 -12.57 -17.76
C GLU A 33 -9.25 -13.02 -16.38
N ARG A 34 -9.83 -14.09 -15.86
CA ARG A 34 -9.09 -14.97 -14.96
C ARG A 34 -8.00 -15.64 -15.80
N GLU A 35 -6.78 -15.14 -15.70
CA GLU A 35 -5.63 -15.78 -16.35
C GLU A 35 -5.53 -17.26 -15.90
N PRO A 36 -5.58 -18.24 -16.82
CA PRO A 36 -5.29 -19.62 -16.47
C PRO A 36 -3.80 -19.76 -16.17
N LYS A 37 -3.47 -20.38 -15.03
CA LYS A 37 -2.09 -20.76 -14.68
C LYS A 37 -1.53 -21.68 -15.77
N GLY A 38 -0.57 -21.18 -16.55
CA GLY A 38 0.18 -21.97 -17.55
C GLY A 38 0.11 -21.49 -19.00
N ALA A 39 -0.59 -20.40 -19.31
CA ALA A 39 -0.60 -19.87 -20.68
C ALA A 39 0.77 -19.26 -21.07
N LYS A 40 1.36 -19.76 -22.15
CA LYS A 40 2.58 -19.19 -22.76
C LYS A 40 2.27 -17.73 -23.16
N ARG A 41 3.06 -16.78 -22.65
CA ARG A 41 2.97 -15.36 -23.00
C ARG A 41 3.10 -15.20 -24.51
N GLY A 42 2.01 -14.85 -25.19
CA GLY A 42 2.06 -14.29 -26.54
C GLY A 42 2.90 -13.00 -26.54
N PRO A 43 3.35 -12.52 -27.71
CA PRO A 43 4.23 -11.36 -27.78
C PRO A 43 3.53 -10.18 -27.09
N THR A 44 4.09 -9.73 -25.96
CA THR A 44 3.64 -8.52 -25.27
C THR A 44 3.65 -7.40 -26.31
N ARG A 45 2.48 -6.84 -26.61
CA ARG A 45 2.34 -5.60 -27.38
C ARG A 45 3.36 -4.63 -26.77
N ARG A 46 4.44 -4.34 -27.48
CA ARG A 46 5.54 -3.50 -26.98
C ARG A 46 4.90 -2.24 -26.42
N GLU A 47 5.08 -1.98 -25.12
CA GLU A 47 4.70 -0.70 -24.55
C GLU A 47 5.38 0.37 -25.40
N ALA A 48 4.59 1.20 -26.09
CA ALA A 48 5.16 2.33 -26.79
C ALA A 48 5.93 3.17 -25.75
N PRO A 49 7.21 3.45 -25.96
CA PRO A 49 7.99 4.20 -25.00
C PRO A 49 7.37 5.59 -24.84
N LEU A 50 7.12 6.00 -23.61
CA LEU A 50 6.86 7.40 -23.30
C LEU A 50 8.11 8.20 -23.70
N ALA A 51 7.90 9.38 -24.28
CA ALA A 51 8.99 10.27 -24.67
C ALA A 51 9.95 10.52 -23.49
N ALA A 52 11.23 10.71 -23.81
CA ALA A 52 12.28 10.98 -22.84
C ALA A 52 11.99 12.26 -22.02
N ARG A 53 12.69 12.42 -20.89
CA ARG A 53 12.66 13.67 -20.10
C ARG A 53 12.90 14.87 -21.02
N LEU A 54 12.03 15.88 -20.92
CA LEU A 54 12.22 17.17 -21.59
C LEU A 54 13.49 17.84 -21.05
N GLY A 55 14.28 18.44 -21.95
CA GLY A 55 15.61 18.97 -21.63
C GLY A 55 15.59 20.41 -21.12
N SER A 56 14.51 21.14 -21.37
CA SER A 56 14.38 22.55 -21.00
C SER A 56 12.94 22.95 -20.67
N GLU A 57 12.78 24.08 -19.99
CA GLU A 57 11.47 24.66 -19.72
C GLU A 57 10.80 25.16 -21.00
N GLU A 58 11.58 25.69 -21.94
CA GLU A 58 11.14 26.16 -23.25
C GLU A 58 10.51 25.03 -24.07
N GLU A 59 11.16 23.86 -24.12
CA GLU A 59 10.61 22.65 -24.77
C GLU A 59 9.28 22.23 -24.14
N ALA A 60 9.18 22.27 -22.82
CA ALA A 60 7.96 21.92 -22.11
C ALA A 60 6.81 22.90 -22.40
N ARG A 61 7.09 24.21 -22.39
CA ARG A 61 6.08 25.24 -22.71
C ARG A 61 5.60 25.13 -24.16
N ALA A 62 6.52 24.88 -25.10
CA ALA A 62 6.18 24.66 -26.50
C ALA A 62 5.30 23.42 -26.70
N LEU A 63 5.62 22.33 -26.00
CA LEU A 63 4.80 21.11 -26.01
C LEU A 63 3.39 21.38 -25.46
N VAL A 64 3.27 22.03 -24.30
CA VAL A 64 1.97 22.37 -23.70
C VAL A 64 1.13 23.23 -24.64
N ALA A 65 1.71 24.26 -25.26
CA ALA A 65 1.02 25.12 -26.21
C ALA A 65 0.49 24.34 -27.43
N ARG A 66 1.26 23.36 -27.94
CA ARG A 66 0.84 22.50 -29.04
C ARG A 66 -0.30 21.56 -28.66
N LEU A 67 -0.31 21.05 -27.42
CA LEU A 67 -1.33 20.11 -26.94
C LEU A 67 -2.63 20.80 -26.51
N ALA A 68 -2.56 22.06 -26.08
CA ALA A 68 -3.70 22.77 -25.52
C ALA A 68 -4.87 22.89 -26.52
N GLY A 69 -6.05 22.47 -26.08
CA GLY A 69 -7.28 22.53 -26.88
C GLY A 69 -7.37 21.50 -28.02
N GLN A 70 -6.34 20.67 -28.22
CA GLN A 70 -6.36 19.63 -29.24
C GLN A 70 -7.19 18.42 -28.80
N PRO A 71 -7.95 17.79 -29.71
CA PRO A 71 -8.69 16.58 -29.39
C PRO A 71 -7.72 15.43 -29.06
N GLY A 72 -8.05 14.68 -28.03
CA GLY A 72 -7.33 13.46 -27.67
C GLY A 72 -8.09 12.21 -28.08
N ARG A 73 -7.38 11.23 -28.63
CA ARG A 73 -7.92 9.89 -28.91
C ARG A 73 -7.35 8.91 -27.90
N VAL A 74 -8.22 8.24 -27.14
CA VAL A 74 -7.80 7.13 -26.28
C VAL A 74 -7.31 5.98 -27.14
N VAL A 75 -6.06 5.57 -26.94
CA VAL A 75 -5.42 4.48 -27.70
C VAL A 75 -5.42 3.17 -26.93
N GLU A 76 -5.37 3.23 -25.60
CA GLU A 76 -5.38 2.05 -24.75
C GLU A 76 -5.96 2.39 -23.37
N VAL A 77 -6.84 1.51 -22.89
CA VAL A 77 -7.30 1.52 -21.50
C VAL A 77 -6.99 0.16 -20.91
N THR A 78 -6.19 0.13 -19.86
CA THR A 78 -5.98 -1.07 -19.06
C THR A 78 -6.54 -0.85 -17.67
N ARG A 79 -7.17 -1.90 -17.14
CA ARG A 79 -7.59 -1.96 -15.74
C ARG A 79 -7.16 -3.32 -15.20
N ARG A 80 -6.43 -3.31 -14.11
CA ARG A 80 -5.99 -4.53 -13.43
C ARG A 80 -6.23 -4.43 -11.94
N GLU A 81 -6.53 -5.58 -11.34
CA GLU A 81 -6.53 -5.72 -9.90
C GLU A 81 -5.07 -5.78 -9.41
N GLU A 82 -4.74 -4.95 -8.43
CA GLU A 82 -3.47 -4.95 -7.72
C GLU A 82 -3.73 -5.39 -6.28
N ARG A 83 -3.07 -6.48 -5.86
CA ARG A 83 -3.12 -6.98 -4.50
C ARG A 83 -1.85 -6.58 -3.77
N VAL A 84 -1.99 -5.75 -2.76
CA VAL A 84 -0.88 -5.28 -1.92
C VAL A 84 -0.87 -6.09 -0.63
N PRO A 85 0.03 -7.08 -0.47
CA PRO A 85 0.09 -7.86 0.75
C PRO A 85 0.48 -6.98 1.92
N PRO A 86 0.14 -7.37 3.17
CA PRO A 86 0.61 -6.65 4.34
C PRO A 86 2.14 -6.57 4.32
N PRO A 87 2.76 -5.48 4.76
CA PRO A 87 4.22 -5.39 4.84
C PRO A 87 4.79 -6.48 5.76
N LEU A 88 6.04 -6.86 5.51
CA LEU A 88 6.74 -7.80 6.37
C LEU A 88 6.87 -7.25 7.80
N LEU A 89 7.07 -8.15 8.77
CA LEU A 89 7.30 -7.78 10.16
C LEU A 89 8.54 -6.89 10.30
N HIS A 90 8.62 -6.18 11.43
CA HIS A 90 9.72 -5.26 11.63
C HIS A 90 11.04 -5.98 11.88
N HIS A 91 12.07 -5.44 11.25
CA HIS A 91 13.46 -5.51 11.72
C HIS A 91 13.88 -4.07 12.10
N LEU A 92 15.06 -3.89 12.69
CA LEU A 92 15.46 -2.59 13.26
C LEU A 92 15.36 -1.44 12.25
N THR A 93 15.95 -1.60 11.07
CA THR A 93 15.98 -0.54 10.04
C THR A 93 14.59 -0.18 9.56
N SER A 94 13.70 -1.15 9.32
CA SER A 94 12.31 -0.84 8.93
C SER A 94 11.52 -0.11 10.02
N LEU A 95 11.78 -0.44 11.29
CA LEU A 95 11.13 0.21 12.43
C LEU A 95 11.62 1.66 12.54
N GLN A 96 12.93 1.89 12.40
CA GLN A 96 13.53 3.23 12.39
C GLN A 96 13.01 4.09 11.23
N GLN A 97 12.93 3.54 10.01
CA GLN A 97 12.40 4.26 8.85
C GLN A 97 10.93 4.67 9.05
N GLU A 98 10.11 3.77 9.61
CA GLU A 98 8.71 4.08 9.86
C GLU A 98 8.50 5.05 11.03
N ALA A 99 9.26 4.87 12.12
CA ALA A 99 9.24 5.78 13.26
C ALA A 99 9.66 7.20 12.86
N ASN A 100 10.66 7.32 11.98
CA ASN A 100 11.06 8.59 11.41
C ASN A 100 9.93 9.19 10.54
N ARG A 101 9.38 8.42 9.60
CA ARG A 101 8.32 8.90 8.69
C ARG A 101 7.07 9.35 9.45
N ARG A 102 6.67 8.64 10.50
CA ARG A 102 5.42 8.93 11.24
C ARG A 102 5.60 9.95 12.35
N TYR A 103 6.75 9.98 13.01
CA TYR A 103 6.93 10.72 14.26
C TYR A 103 8.21 11.56 14.33
N GLY A 104 9.03 11.58 13.27
CA GLY A 104 10.29 12.32 13.23
C GLY A 104 11.37 11.75 14.17
N LEU A 105 11.21 10.53 14.70
CA LEU A 105 12.21 9.92 15.57
C LEU A 105 13.51 9.62 14.78
N THR A 106 14.65 9.89 15.40
CA THR A 106 15.94 9.46 14.84
C THR A 106 16.11 7.94 14.98
N ALA A 107 17.08 7.38 14.24
CA ALA A 107 17.43 5.96 14.36
C ALA A 107 17.78 5.57 15.81
N ASP A 108 18.58 6.40 16.49
CA ASP A 108 19.00 6.19 17.87
C ASP A 108 17.85 6.30 18.86
N GLN A 109 16.97 7.30 18.71
CA GLN A 109 15.79 7.45 19.57
C GLN A 109 14.86 6.24 19.46
N THR A 110 14.68 5.73 18.25
CA THR A 110 13.87 4.53 17.99
C THR A 110 14.50 3.30 18.62
N LEU A 111 15.82 3.12 18.47
CA LEU A 111 16.56 2.01 19.06
C LEU A 111 16.51 2.06 20.60
N GLN A 112 16.71 3.22 21.21
CA GLN A 112 16.62 3.38 22.67
C GLN A 112 15.23 3.01 23.20
N ALA A 113 14.16 3.47 22.52
CA ALA A 113 12.79 3.13 22.89
C ALA A 113 12.51 1.62 22.71
N ALA A 114 12.93 1.02 21.59
CA ALA A 114 12.79 -0.41 21.37
C ALA A 114 13.58 -1.23 22.42
N GLN A 115 14.78 -0.79 22.79
CA GLN A 115 15.58 -1.47 23.80
C GLN A 115 14.93 -1.38 25.19
N ALA A 116 14.34 -0.24 25.55
CA ALA A 116 13.57 -0.10 26.79
C ALA A 116 12.34 -1.04 26.80
N LEU A 117 11.61 -1.13 25.68
CA LEU A 117 10.48 -2.06 25.53
C LEU A 117 10.91 -3.52 25.68
N TYR A 118 12.10 -3.89 25.19
CA TYR A 118 12.65 -5.25 25.29
C TYR A 118 13.19 -5.54 26.70
N GLU A 119 14.11 -4.72 27.22
CA GLU A 119 14.84 -5.03 28.44
C GLU A 119 14.05 -4.72 29.71
N LYS A 120 13.42 -3.55 29.76
CA LYS A 120 12.75 -3.04 30.96
C LYS A 120 11.29 -3.46 31.03
N ARG A 121 10.59 -3.43 29.89
CA ARG A 121 9.14 -3.70 29.82
C ARG A 121 8.81 -5.15 29.42
N LYS A 122 9.73 -5.86 28.76
CA LYS A 122 9.53 -7.22 28.24
C LYS A 122 8.31 -7.33 27.30
N LEU A 123 8.02 -6.26 26.55
CA LEU A 123 6.83 -6.15 25.69
C LEU A 123 7.08 -6.50 24.23
N ILE A 124 8.34 -6.50 23.78
CA ILE A 124 8.72 -6.86 22.41
C ILE A 124 9.88 -7.84 22.43
N THR A 125 10.12 -8.52 21.32
CA THR A 125 11.30 -9.37 21.11
C THR A 125 12.54 -8.55 20.78
N TYR A 126 13.71 -9.20 20.76
CA TYR A 126 15.00 -8.55 20.63
C TYR A 126 15.07 -7.60 19.41
N PRO A 127 15.32 -6.29 19.61
CA PRO A 127 15.09 -5.30 18.56
C PRO A 127 16.29 -5.08 17.63
N ARG A 128 17.47 -5.65 17.94
CA ARG A 128 18.67 -5.54 17.09
C ARG A 128 18.77 -6.75 16.15
N THR A 129 17.75 -6.86 15.30
CA THR A 129 17.60 -7.91 14.30
C THR A 129 17.52 -7.30 12.92
N ASP A 130 18.05 -8.00 11.92
CA ASP A 130 17.89 -7.71 10.49
C ASP A 130 16.78 -8.58 9.85
N SER A 131 16.35 -9.65 10.52
CA SER A 131 15.32 -10.54 10.01
C SER A 131 13.92 -9.93 10.13
N ARG A 132 13.11 -10.20 9.10
CA ARG A 132 11.67 -9.88 9.06
C ARG A 132 10.79 -11.13 9.10
N HIS A 133 11.38 -12.28 9.45
CA HIS A 133 10.72 -13.58 9.47
C HIS A 133 10.72 -14.15 10.89
N LEU A 134 9.83 -15.11 11.12
CA LEU A 134 9.69 -15.88 12.35
C LEU A 134 10.09 -17.33 12.07
N THR A 135 10.59 -18.01 13.09
CA THR A 135 10.73 -19.47 13.06
C THR A 135 9.37 -20.14 13.25
N ARG A 136 9.27 -21.41 12.90
CA ARG A 136 8.05 -22.21 13.16
C ARG A 136 7.71 -22.27 14.66
N ASP A 137 8.73 -22.34 15.51
CA ASP A 137 8.56 -22.41 16.97
C ASP A 137 7.95 -21.12 17.52
N VAL A 138 8.44 -19.96 17.07
CA VAL A 138 7.85 -18.66 17.45
C VAL A 138 6.44 -18.53 16.90
N ALA A 139 6.19 -19.02 15.67
CA ALA A 139 4.88 -18.97 15.05
C ALA A 139 3.80 -19.76 15.83
N ALA A 140 4.18 -20.86 16.50
CA ALA A 140 3.26 -21.66 17.32
C ALA A 140 2.70 -20.89 18.52
N GLY A 141 3.43 -19.90 19.04
CA GLY A 141 3.04 -19.09 20.21
C GLY A 141 2.21 -17.84 19.88
N LEU A 142 1.96 -17.52 18.60
CA LEU A 142 1.40 -16.22 18.21
C LEU A 142 -0.02 -15.97 18.72
N ARG A 143 -0.80 -17.02 18.98
CA ARG A 143 -2.14 -16.86 19.58
C ARG A 143 -2.07 -16.18 20.94
N ALA A 144 -1.10 -16.53 21.78
CA ALA A 144 -0.91 -15.89 23.08
C ALA A 144 -0.45 -14.43 22.93
N VAL A 145 0.39 -14.14 21.93
CA VAL A 145 0.84 -12.78 21.61
C VAL A 145 -0.35 -11.90 21.17
N VAL A 146 -1.21 -12.40 20.28
CA VAL A 146 -2.43 -11.68 19.85
C VAL A 146 -3.37 -11.42 21.02
N ALA A 147 -3.53 -12.39 21.93
CA ALA A 147 -4.32 -12.22 23.14
C ALA A 147 -3.73 -11.16 24.08
N ALA A 148 -2.41 -11.14 24.27
CA ALA A 148 -1.75 -10.18 25.14
C ALA A 148 -1.89 -8.73 24.67
N VAL A 149 -1.90 -8.50 23.35
CA VAL A 149 -2.08 -7.17 22.77
C VAL A 149 -3.55 -6.78 22.59
N ALA A 150 -4.51 -7.62 22.99
CA ALA A 150 -5.94 -7.37 22.81
C ALA A 150 -6.52 -6.35 23.81
N CYS A 151 -5.89 -5.17 23.90
CA CYS A 151 -6.22 -4.10 24.83
C CYS A 151 -6.13 -2.73 24.16
N GLY A 152 -6.76 -1.72 24.77
CA GLY A 152 -6.70 -0.33 24.33
C GLY A 152 -7.06 -0.18 22.83
N PRO A 153 -6.25 0.54 22.02
CA PRO A 153 -6.55 0.81 20.62
C PRO A 153 -6.44 -0.43 19.71
N TYR A 154 -5.97 -1.57 20.23
CA TYR A 154 -5.77 -2.80 19.46
C TYR A 154 -6.87 -3.84 19.70
N ALA A 155 -7.69 -3.64 20.73
CA ALA A 155 -8.64 -4.63 21.22
C ALA A 155 -9.57 -5.15 20.11
N GLN A 156 -10.19 -4.26 19.34
CA GLN A 156 -11.12 -4.66 18.28
C GLN A 156 -10.45 -5.54 17.21
N ALA A 157 -9.26 -5.16 16.73
CA ALA A 157 -8.55 -5.91 15.70
C ALA A 157 -8.08 -7.28 16.23
N ALA A 158 -7.48 -7.31 17.41
CA ALA A 158 -6.98 -8.55 18.01
C ALA A 158 -8.12 -9.51 18.39
N GLN A 159 -9.21 -9.02 18.96
CA GLN A 159 -10.38 -9.83 19.30
C GLN A 159 -11.05 -10.40 18.03
N GLY A 160 -11.14 -9.61 16.95
CA GLY A 160 -11.63 -10.10 15.67
C GLY A 160 -10.82 -11.29 15.13
N LEU A 161 -9.49 -11.22 15.24
CA LEU A 161 -8.60 -12.33 14.86
C LEU A 161 -8.78 -13.57 15.75
N LEU A 162 -9.02 -13.39 17.06
CA LEU A 162 -9.18 -14.50 17.99
C LEU A 162 -10.54 -15.20 17.87
N ALA A 163 -11.60 -14.43 17.62
CA ALA A 163 -12.98 -14.92 17.49
C ALA A 163 -13.16 -15.82 16.25
N GLY A 164 -12.52 -15.48 15.13
CA GLY A 164 -12.55 -16.28 13.90
C GLY A 164 -11.61 -17.49 13.89
N GLY A 165 -10.84 -17.70 14.97
CA GLY A 165 -9.67 -18.56 14.95
C GLY A 165 -8.50 -17.88 14.26
N LEU A 166 -7.39 -17.66 14.99
CA LEU A 166 -6.23 -16.94 14.47
C LEU A 166 -5.69 -17.66 13.22
N PRO A 167 -5.72 -17.04 12.02
CA PRO A 167 -5.18 -17.66 10.83
C PRO A 167 -3.67 -17.87 10.97
N PRO A 168 -3.12 -19.01 10.52
CA PRO A 168 -1.69 -19.23 10.55
C PRO A 168 -1.00 -18.23 9.60
N LEU A 169 0.14 -17.69 10.02
CA LEU A 169 0.98 -16.91 9.12
C LEU A 169 1.65 -17.84 8.10
N GLY A 170 1.49 -17.52 6.81
CA GLY A 170 2.10 -18.29 5.74
C GLY A 170 3.63 -18.11 5.63
N ARG A 171 4.23 -18.80 4.66
CA ARG A 171 5.69 -18.80 4.39
C ARG A 171 6.31 -17.41 4.16
N ARG A 172 5.49 -16.41 3.86
CA ARG A 172 5.94 -15.02 3.75
C ARG A 172 6.50 -14.47 5.08
N TYR A 173 5.96 -14.91 6.20
CA TYR A 173 6.40 -14.48 7.53
C TYR A 173 7.11 -15.59 8.30
N VAL A 174 6.75 -16.86 8.07
CA VAL A 174 7.33 -18.01 8.77
C VAL A 174 8.25 -18.78 7.81
N ASP A 175 9.56 -18.56 7.94
CA ASP A 175 10.58 -19.15 7.07
C ASP A 175 11.89 -19.24 7.83
N ASP A 176 12.16 -20.38 8.49
CA ASP A 176 13.35 -20.57 9.35
C ASP A 176 14.65 -20.32 8.58
N ALA A 177 14.68 -20.58 7.28
CA ALA A 177 15.84 -20.32 6.41
C ALA A 177 16.14 -18.83 6.21
N LYS A 178 15.23 -17.93 6.60
CA LYS A 178 15.38 -16.47 6.52
C LYS A 178 15.46 -15.82 7.90
N VAL A 179 15.60 -16.63 8.94
CA VAL A 179 15.90 -16.18 10.30
C VAL A 179 17.41 -16.33 10.48
N GLY A 180 18.08 -15.22 10.80
CA GLY A 180 19.49 -15.23 11.21
C GLY A 180 19.60 -15.54 12.70
N ASP A 181 20.49 -14.83 13.42
CA ASP A 181 20.64 -14.98 14.87
C ASP A 181 19.37 -14.64 15.65
N HIS A 182 18.55 -13.74 15.09
CA HIS A 182 17.29 -13.30 15.67
C HIS A 182 16.18 -13.25 14.63
N HIS A 183 14.95 -13.47 15.09
CA HIS A 183 13.75 -13.34 14.28
C HIS A 183 13.25 -11.89 14.26
N ALA A 184 12.12 -11.64 13.59
CA ALA A 184 11.50 -10.31 13.52
C ALA A 184 11.10 -9.73 14.88
N ILE A 185 11.07 -8.41 14.96
CA ILE A 185 10.54 -7.66 16.12
C ILE A 185 9.02 -7.80 16.15
N VAL A 186 8.51 -8.49 17.17
CA VAL A 186 7.08 -8.69 17.44
C VAL A 186 6.78 -8.42 18.91
N PRO A 187 5.52 -8.19 19.30
CA PRO A 187 5.15 -8.15 20.70
C PRO A 187 5.39 -9.50 21.39
N THR A 188 5.48 -9.49 22.71
CA THR A 188 5.50 -10.72 23.53
C THR A 188 4.09 -11.07 24.01
N ALA A 189 3.94 -12.21 24.67
CA ALA A 189 2.69 -12.59 25.33
C ALA A 189 2.46 -11.85 26.67
N SER A 190 3.21 -10.78 26.95
CA SER A 190 3.04 -9.93 28.13
C SER A 190 1.99 -8.86 27.86
N ALA A 191 0.96 -8.79 28.71
CA ALA A 191 -0.05 -7.73 28.62
C ALA A 191 0.58 -6.35 28.90
N PRO A 192 0.45 -5.37 28.00
CA PRO A 192 1.04 -4.05 28.19
C PRO A 192 0.19 -3.17 29.10
N ASN A 193 0.83 -2.43 30.01
CA ASN A 193 0.22 -1.23 30.60
C ASN A 193 0.57 -0.02 29.72
N LEU A 194 -0.32 0.30 28.77
CA LEU A 194 -0.06 1.32 27.75
C LEU A 194 0.08 2.73 28.34
N ASP A 195 -0.67 3.03 29.40
CA ASP A 195 -0.66 4.36 30.04
C ASP A 195 0.65 4.63 30.80
N ALA A 196 1.38 3.58 31.17
CA ALA A 196 2.68 3.67 31.83
C ALA A 196 3.86 3.83 30.86
N LEU A 197 3.63 3.79 29.54
CA LEU A 197 4.69 3.92 28.54
C LEU A 197 5.02 5.39 28.26
N PRO A 198 6.30 5.80 28.37
CA PRO A 198 6.75 7.09 27.85
C PRO A 198 6.37 7.24 26.38
N GLN A 199 6.08 8.46 25.93
CA GLN A 199 5.54 8.72 24.59
C GLN A 199 6.34 8.06 23.45
N ARG A 200 7.68 8.03 23.52
CA ARG A 200 8.51 7.38 22.49
C ARG A 200 8.37 5.86 22.52
N GLU A 201 8.36 5.25 23.70
CA GLU A 201 8.10 3.81 23.87
C GLU A 201 6.70 3.46 23.35
N ALA A 202 5.68 4.23 23.73
CA ALA A 202 4.31 4.04 23.27
C ALA A 202 4.19 4.11 21.73
N ARG A 203 4.82 5.11 21.09
CA ARG A 203 4.84 5.25 19.62
C ARG A 203 5.53 4.07 18.94
N VAL A 204 6.68 3.64 19.44
CA VAL A 204 7.43 2.49 18.86
C VAL A 204 6.67 1.19 19.06
N TYR A 205 6.07 0.98 20.24
CA TYR A 205 5.23 -0.18 20.51
C TYR A 205 4.01 -0.23 19.58
N ASP A 206 3.35 0.91 19.35
CA ASP A 206 2.21 1.02 18.42
C ASP A 206 2.56 0.59 16.99
N LEU A 207 3.72 0.99 16.48
CA LEU A 207 4.19 0.56 15.17
C LEU A 207 4.36 -0.96 15.10
N ILE A 208 4.98 -1.55 16.13
CA ILE A 208 5.25 -2.99 16.22
C ILE A 208 3.94 -3.77 16.28
N VAL A 209 3.01 -3.39 17.18
CA VAL A 209 1.72 -4.09 17.35
C VAL A 209 0.87 -3.99 16.08
N ARG A 210 0.74 -2.81 15.48
CA ARG A 210 -0.05 -2.64 14.25
C ARG A 210 0.54 -3.41 13.09
N ARG A 211 1.87 -3.42 12.94
CA ARG A 211 2.54 -4.23 11.90
C ARG A 211 2.32 -5.72 12.11
N PHE A 212 2.40 -6.16 13.37
CA PHE A 212 2.17 -7.56 13.75
C PHE A 212 0.73 -7.99 13.44
N LEU A 213 -0.27 -7.23 13.87
CA LEU A 213 -1.68 -7.55 13.62
C LEU A 213 -2.00 -7.52 12.12
N ALA A 214 -1.48 -6.54 11.37
CA ALA A 214 -1.65 -6.44 9.92
C ALA A 214 -1.18 -7.71 9.17
N ALA A 215 -0.19 -8.45 9.70
CA ALA A 215 0.32 -9.66 9.05
C ALA A 215 -0.73 -10.78 8.92
N PHE A 216 -1.76 -10.77 9.77
CA PHE A 216 -2.86 -11.74 9.76
C PHE A 216 -4.02 -11.35 8.84
N HIS A 217 -4.02 -10.13 8.31
CA HIS A 217 -5.09 -9.63 7.45
C HIS A 217 -4.83 -9.90 5.97
N PRO A 218 -5.88 -9.98 5.14
CA PRO A 218 -5.73 -10.14 3.70
C PRO A 218 -5.04 -8.94 3.05
N PRO A 219 -4.49 -9.12 1.84
CA PRO A 219 -3.97 -8.00 1.03
C PRO A 219 -5.02 -6.91 0.84
N ALA A 220 -4.57 -5.65 0.82
CA ALA A 220 -5.38 -4.55 0.31
C ALA A 220 -5.55 -4.72 -1.21
N ILE A 221 -6.75 -4.50 -1.73
CA ILE A 221 -7.08 -4.66 -3.15
C ILE A 221 -7.32 -3.30 -3.78
N TYR A 222 -6.67 -3.04 -4.91
CA TYR A 222 -6.75 -1.81 -5.67
C TYR A 222 -7.11 -2.07 -7.12
N ALA A 223 -7.95 -1.22 -7.72
CA ALA A 223 -8.09 -1.11 -9.16
C ALA A 223 -7.04 -0.12 -9.66
N ARG A 224 -6.08 -0.59 -10.47
CA ARG A 224 -5.12 0.26 -11.17
C ARG A 224 -5.57 0.43 -12.61
N SER A 225 -5.75 1.66 -13.02
CA SER A 225 -6.11 2.03 -14.39
C SER A 225 -4.97 2.76 -15.05
N ARG A 226 -4.74 2.49 -16.33
CA ARG A 226 -3.88 3.28 -17.20
C ARG A 226 -4.67 3.62 -18.45
N ILE A 227 -4.64 4.90 -18.81
CA ILE A 227 -5.23 5.43 -20.03
C ILE A 227 -4.08 6.05 -20.81
N ASP A 228 -3.83 5.51 -21.99
CA ASP A 228 -2.94 6.12 -22.96
C ASP A 228 -3.81 6.83 -24.00
N ALA A 229 -3.47 8.09 -24.29
CA ALA A 229 -4.17 8.92 -25.26
C ALA A 229 -3.17 9.59 -26.20
N GLU A 230 -3.53 9.68 -27.47
CA GLU A 230 -2.78 10.40 -28.49
C GLU A 230 -3.39 11.79 -28.67
N VAL A 231 -2.57 12.84 -28.57
CA VAL A 231 -2.97 14.24 -28.72
C VAL A 231 -1.93 14.93 -29.60
N ALA A 232 -2.34 15.44 -30.76
CA ALA A 232 -1.44 16.13 -31.71
C ALA A 232 -0.13 15.37 -32.02
N GLY A 233 -0.23 14.03 -32.19
CA GLY A 233 0.90 13.14 -32.46
C GLY A 233 1.72 12.72 -31.23
N GLU A 234 1.38 13.23 -30.04
CA GLU A 234 2.05 12.89 -28.78
C GLU A 234 1.28 11.84 -27.99
N LEU A 235 2.02 10.91 -27.37
CA LEU A 235 1.44 9.90 -26.49
C LEU A 235 1.46 10.38 -25.03
N LEU A 236 0.27 10.60 -24.46
CA LEU A 236 0.07 10.97 -23.06
C LEU A 236 -0.44 9.77 -22.27
N ARG A 237 0.02 9.64 -21.02
CA ARG A 237 -0.41 8.57 -20.10
C ARG A 237 -0.97 9.13 -18.81
N ALA A 238 -2.20 8.75 -18.49
CA ALA A 238 -2.79 8.95 -17.18
C ALA A 238 -2.83 7.61 -16.42
N ASN A 239 -2.44 7.63 -15.15
CA ASN A 239 -2.57 6.48 -14.25
C ASN A 239 -3.56 6.81 -13.13
N GLY A 240 -4.44 5.88 -12.80
CA GLY A 240 -5.37 5.96 -11.69
C GLY A 240 -5.23 4.77 -10.76
N ARG A 241 -5.51 4.98 -9.47
CA ARG A 241 -5.51 3.90 -8.46
C ARG A 241 -6.67 4.14 -7.49
N VAL A 242 -7.57 3.18 -7.38
CA VAL A 242 -8.74 3.24 -6.50
C VAL A 242 -8.72 2.03 -5.57
N ARG A 243 -8.84 2.26 -4.26
CA ARG A 243 -8.93 1.18 -3.27
C ARG A 243 -10.29 0.50 -3.37
N LEU A 244 -10.30 -0.81 -3.57
CA LEU A 244 -11.51 -1.64 -3.64
C LEU A 244 -11.78 -2.32 -2.30
N ASP A 245 -10.73 -2.84 -1.66
CA ASP A 245 -10.78 -3.49 -0.35
C ASP A 245 -9.59 -2.97 0.48
N PRO A 246 -9.82 -2.44 1.69
CA PRO A 246 -8.72 -1.98 2.54
C PRO A 246 -7.80 -3.11 3.03
N GLY A 247 -8.28 -4.35 3.15
CA GLY A 247 -7.50 -5.45 3.72
C GLY A 247 -6.80 -5.06 5.03
N TRP A 248 -5.48 -5.26 5.10
CA TRP A 248 -4.65 -4.89 6.25
C TRP A 248 -4.52 -3.37 6.51
N GLU A 249 -4.99 -2.51 5.61
CA GLU A 249 -4.96 -1.04 5.76
C GLU A 249 -6.24 -0.46 6.38
N ALA A 250 -7.14 -1.33 6.87
CA ALA A 250 -8.40 -0.94 7.52
C ALA A 250 -8.19 -0.23 8.87
#